data_AF-A0A673KSC0-F1
#
_entry.id   AF-A0A673KSC0-F1
#
_cell.length_a   1.000
_cell.length_b   1.000
_cell.length_c   1.000
_cell.angle_alpha   90.00
_cell.angle_beta   90.00
_cell.angle_gamma   90.00
#
_symmetry.space_group_name_H-M   'P 1'
#
loop_
_entity.id
_entity.type
_entity.pdbx_description
1 polymer ?
#
loop_
_entity_poly.entity_id
_entity_poly.type
_entity_poly.pdbx_seq_one_letter_code
_entity_poly.pdbx_strand_id
1 'polypeptide(L)'
;MVVFYVVFLSFSHFLLDVAVYIKQQQIGHVPLVFLGLIYKYHGACLIMVLKYHVISTCNNDYVNVAVRKIATLLKPDKDITQNGDHFTIKTLSTFRNYNMDFVVGQEFEEDLSGVDDRKCMTTITWDGDNLVCVQKGEIEGRGWTHWIEGDELHLELRAAGIVSKQVFKKS
;
A
#
# COMPACT_ATOMS: atom_id res chain seq x y z
N MET A 1 13.20 25.72 -36.16
CA MET A 1 13.45 24.38 -36.71
C MET A 1 14.49 23.68 -35.83
N VAL A 2 14.23 22.41 -35.56
CA VAL A 2 14.96 21.40 -34.76
C VAL A 2 16.39 21.22 -35.38
N VAL A 3 17.48 20.78 -34.73
CA VAL A 3 17.74 19.38 -34.33
C VAL A 3 19.13 19.18 -33.69
N PHE A 4 19.12 18.50 -32.54
CA PHE A 4 19.96 17.38 -32.05
C PHE A 4 21.46 17.36 -32.38
N TYR A 5 22.31 17.56 -31.37
CA TYR A 5 23.67 16.98 -31.39
C TYR A 5 24.24 16.58 -30.01
N VAL A 6 23.47 16.65 -28.92
CA VAL A 6 23.99 16.39 -27.56
C VAL A 6 23.15 15.37 -26.80
N VAL A 7 22.88 14.21 -27.39
CA VAL A 7 22.23 13.08 -26.69
C VAL A 7 22.81 11.77 -27.19
N PHE A 8 24.11 11.49 -27.00
CA PHE A 8 24.60 10.12 -27.20
C PHE A 8 25.83 9.71 -26.39
N LEU A 9 26.40 10.58 -25.55
CA LEU A 9 27.67 10.28 -24.84
C LEU A 9 27.58 10.19 -23.31
N SER A 10 26.41 10.31 -22.66
CA SER A 10 26.32 10.18 -21.18
C SER A 10 25.67 8.90 -20.65
N PHE A 11 25.19 8.01 -21.52
CA PHE A 11 24.37 6.86 -21.07
C PHE A 11 25.19 5.72 -20.44
N SER A 12 26.49 5.61 -20.71
CA SER A 12 27.32 4.51 -20.20
C SER A 12 27.92 4.76 -18.81
N HIS A 13 28.18 6.02 -18.44
CA HIS A 13 28.66 6.35 -17.09
C HIS A 13 27.53 6.33 -16.05
N PHE A 14 26.29 6.63 -16.46
CA PHE A 14 25.14 6.68 -15.55
C PHE A 14 24.76 5.31 -14.96
N LEU A 15 24.96 4.22 -15.71
CA LEU A 15 24.66 2.86 -15.23
C LEU A 15 25.68 2.34 -14.22
N LEU A 16 26.93 2.79 -14.30
CA LEU A 16 27.98 2.44 -13.34
C LEU A 16 27.79 3.18 -12.01
N ASP A 17 27.39 4.45 -12.03
CA ASP A 17 27.10 5.21 -10.81
C ASP A 17 25.85 4.69 -10.08
N VAL A 18 24.82 4.26 -10.82
CA VAL A 18 23.62 3.61 -10.25
C VAL A 18 23.97 2.28 -9.59
N ALA A 19 24.81 1.46 -10.22
CA ALA A 19 25.23 0.17 -9.64
C ALA A 19 26.11 0.33 -8.39
N VAL A 20 26.94 1.38 -8.32
CA VAL A 20 27.77 1.70 -7.15
C VAL A 20 26.92 2.24 -5.99
N TYR A 21 25.92 3.09 -6.28
CA TYR A 21 25.02 3.65 -5.26
C TYR A 21 24.09 2.60 -4.63
N ILE A 22 23.54 1.69 -5.43
CA ILE A 22 22.72 0.56 -4.93
C ILE A 22 23.53 -0.35 -3.99
N LYS A 23 24.84 -0.50 -4.25
CA LYS A 23 25.73 -1.32 -3.41
C LYS A 23 26.11 -0.67 -2.07
N GLN A 24 25.95 0.65 -1.92
CA GLN A 24 26.41 1.41 -0.74
C GLN A 24 25.34 1.65 0.33
N GLN A 25 24.05 1.45 0.05
CA GLN A 25 22.97 1.88 0.95
C GLN A 25 22.21 0.76 1.70
N GLN A 26 22.50 -0.54 1.46
CA GLN A 26 21.71 -1.64 2.05
C GLN A 26 20.17 -1.47 1.89
N ILE A 27 19.71 -0.72 0.88
CA ILE A 27 18.29 -0.54 0.64
C ILE A 27 17.78 -1.83 -0.02
N GLY A 28 16.86 -2.50 0.67
CA GLY A 28 16.17 -3.69 0.16
C GLY A 28 15.54 -3.43 -1.20
N HIS A 29 15.33 -4.52 -1.94
CA HIS A 29 14.89 -4.54 -3.33
C HIS A 29 13.58 -3.75 -3.52
N VAL A 30 13.64 -2.52 -4.06
CA VAL A 30 12.44 -1.77 -4.49
C VAL A 30 12.16 -2.12 -5.96
N PRO A 31 10.96 -2.62 -6.32
CA PRO A 31 10.63 -3.04 -7.68
C PRO A 31 10.56 -1.87 -8.66
N LEU A 32 11.07 -2.09 -9.87
CA LEU A 32 11.21 -1.12 -10.97
C LEU A 32 9.89 -0.45 -11.43
N VAL A 33 8.73 -0.99 -11.06
CA VAL A 33 7.42 -0.39 -11.40
C VAL A 33 7.18 0.93 -10.67
N PHE A 34 7.84 1.15 -9.53
CA PHE A 34 7.83 2.44 -8.82
C PHE A 34 8.86 3.45 -9.34
N LEU A 35 9.85 3.03 -10.14
CA LEU A 35 10.91 3.92 -10.64
C LEU A 35 10.41 5.00 -11.63
N GLY A 36 9.23 4.83 -12.23
CA GLY A 36 8.64 5.81 -13.16
C GLY A 36 8.24 7.15 -12.52
N LEU A 37 8.12 7.21 -11.18
CA LEU A 37 7.75 8.42 -10.44
C LEU A 37 8.92 9.02 -9.62
N ILE A 38 10.03 8.29 -9.46
CA ILE A 38 11.12 8.63 -8.52
C ILE A 38 12.10 9.69 -9.08
N TYR A 39 12.23 9.85 -10.40
CA TYR A 39 13.33 10.64 -10.98
C TYR A 39 13.11 12.16 -11.15
N LYS A 40 12.00 12.76 -10.70
CA LYS A 40 11.75 14.20 -10.94
C LYS A 40 12.05 15.17 -9.78
N TYR A 41 12.51 14.71 -8.62
CA TYR A 41 12.84 15.62 -7.51
C TYR A 41 14.20 15.32 -6.88
N HIS A 42 15.23 15.88 -7.49
CA HIS A 42 16.57 16.04 -6.92
C HIS A 42 16.51 16.60 -5.47
N GLY A 43 16.73 15.75 -4.46
CA GLY A 43 17.16 16.18 -3.13
C GLY A 43 16.08 16.54 -2.08
N ALA A 44 14.80 16.23 -2.31
CA ALA A 44 13.75 16.35 -1.30
C ALA A 44 13.15 14.97 -1.00
N CYS A 45 12.98 14.62 0.27
CA CYS A 45 12.34 13.39 0.72
C CYS A 45 11.01 13.20 -0.04
N LEU A 46 10.94 12.18 -0.91
CA LEU A 46 9.81 11.99 -1.81
C LEU A 46 8.63 11.43 -1.01
N ILE A 47 7.75 12.32 -0.54
CA ILE A 47 6.47 11.91 0.04
C ILE A 47 5.55 11.52 -1.12
N MET A 48 5.17 10.25 -1.20
CA MET A 48 4.18 9.77 -2.17
C MET A 48 2.79 9.89 -1.54
N VAL A 49 1.85 10.51 -2.26
CA VAL A 49 0.44 10.60 -1.85
C VAL A 49 -0.41 9.99 -2.96
N LEU A 50 -1.20 8.98 -2.62
CA LEU A 50 -2.03 8.24 -3.56
C LEU A 50 -3.47 8.19 -3.04
N LYS A 51 -4.41 8.50 -3.93
CA LYS A 51 -5.84 8.42 -3.64
C LYS A 51 -6.49 7.38 -4.53
N TYR A 52 -7.30 6.53 -3.93
CA TYR A 52 -7.99 5.45 -4.61
C TYR A 52 -9.45 5.41 -4.19
N HIS A 53 -10.32 5.07 -5.13
CA HIS A 53 -11.73 4.80 -4.86
C HIS A 53 -12.04 3.33 -5.14
N VAL A 54 -12.86 2.70 -4.28
CA VAL A 54 -13.21 1.30 -4.49
C VAL A 54 -14.12 1.14 -5.71
N ILE A 55 -13.77 0.18 -6.56
CA ILE A 55 -14.55 -0.17 -7.76
C ILE A 55 -15.23 -1.53 -7.62
N SER A 56 -14.68 -2.43 -6.81
CA SER A 56 -15.23 -3.77 -6.61
C SER A 56 -14.92 -4.31 -5.21
N THR A 57 -15.88 -5.04 -4.64
CA THR A 57 -15.74 -5.81 -3.40
C THR A 57 -16.33 -7.20 -3.61
N CYS A 58 -15.51 -8.24 -3.53
CA CYS A 58 -15.98 -9.62 -3.52
C CYS A 58 -15.89 -10.19 -2.10
N ASN A 59 -17.04 -10.54 -1.53
CA ASN A 59 -17.16 -11.14 -0.21
C ASN A 59 -17.49 -12.63 -0.34
N ASN A 60 -17.00 -13.44 0.59
CA ASN A 60 -17.29 -14.87 0.62
C ASN A 60 -18.77 -15.14 0.96
N ASP A 61 -19.37 -16.15 0.32
CA ASP A 61 -20.78 -16.54 0.48
C ASP A 61 -21.13 -16.97 1.92
N TYR A 62 -20.14 -17.35 2.72
CA TYR A 62 -20.31 -17.68 4.14
C TYR A 62 -20.49 -16.47 5.07
N VAL A 63 -20.26 -15.23 4.60
CA VAL A 63 -20.45 -14.00 5.40
C VAL A 63 -21.93 -13.59 5.39
N ASN A 64 -22.55 -13.25 6.52
CA ASN A 64 -23.98 -12.90 6.59
C ASN A 64 -24.39 -11.85 5.51
N VAL A 65 -25.51 -12.11 4.81
CA VAL A 65 -26.07 -11.26 3.73
C VAL A 65 -26.20 -9.78 4.13
N ALA A 66 -26.60 -9.50 5.37
CA ALA A 66 -26.74 -8.13 5.87
C ALA A 66 -25.39 -7.41 5.96
N VAL A 67 -24.36 -8.10 6.46
CA VAL A 67 -22.98 -7.59 6.55
C VAL A 67 -22.40 -7.37 5.16
N ARG A 68 -22.65 -8.29 4.22
CA ARG A 68 -22.23 -8.13 2.82
C ARG A 68 -22.87 -6.90 2.17
N LYS A 69 -24.18 -6.69 2.38
CA LYS A 69 -24.88 -5.50 1.87
C LYS A 69 -24.31 -4.20 2.44
N ILE A 70 -24.04 -4.15 3.75
CA ILE A 70 -23.42 -2.98 4.37
C ILE A 70 -22.03 -2.74 3.78
N ALA A 71 -21.18 -3.76 3.68
CA ALA A 71 -19.84 -3.63 3.11
C ALA A 71 -19.84 -3.09 1.66
N THR A 72 -20.80 -3.51 0.84
CA THR A 72 -20.97 -3.00 -0.53
C THR A 72 -21.46 -1.55 -0.57
N LEU A 73 -22.24 -1.12 0.42
CA LEU A 73 -22.74 0.26 0.51
C LEU A 73 -21.69 1.26 0.99
N LEU A 74 -20.72 0.81 1.81
CA LEU A 74 -19.74 1.69 2.43
C LEU A 74 -18.77 2.36 1.45
N LYS A 75 -18.56 1.74 0.28
CA LYS A 75 -17.67 2.22 -0.81
C LYS A 75 -16.48 3.07 -0.31
N PRO A 76 -15.57 2.50 0.50
CA PRO A 76 -14.51 3.30 1.08
C PRO A 76 -13.50 3.80 0.04
N ASP A 77 -13.02 5.01 0.23
CA ASP A 77 -11.85 5.55 -0.44
C ASP A 77 -10.59 5.28 0.40
N LYS A 78 -9.43 5.27 -0.24
CA LYS A 78 -8.12 5.18 0.43
C LYS A 78 -7.25 6.36 0.07
N ASP A 79 -6.72 7.02 1.10
CA ASP A 79 -5.67 8.03 1.00
C ASP A 79 -4.42 7.46 1.66
N ILE A 80 -3.40 7.17 0.84
CA ILE A 80 -2.16 6.53 1.24
C ILE A 80 -1.04 7.54 1.09
N THR A 81 -0.37 7.86 2.19
CA THR A 81 0.84 8.68 2.21
C THR A 81 2.02 7.82 2.63
N GLN A 82 3.11 7.86 1.87
CA GLN A 82 4.36 7.18 2.18
C GLN A 82 5.49 8.20 2.25
N ASN A 83 6.26 8.15 3.34
CA ASN A 83 7.48 8.92 3.55
C ASN A 83 8.61 7.97 3.97
N GLY A 84 9.38 7.47 3.00
CA GLY A 84 10.33 6.39 3.23
C GLY A 84 9.60 5.12 3.70
N ASP A 85 9.94 4.62 4.88
CA ASP A 85 9.30 3.46 5.52
C ASP A 85 8.09 3.82 6.38
N HIS A 86 7.81 5.11 6.58
CA HIS A 86 6.66 5.59 7.33
C HIS A 86 5.44 5.72 6.42
N PHE A 87 4.35 5.06 6.80
CA PHE A 87 3.10 5.02 6.05
C PHE A 87 1.96 5.54 6.90
N THR A 88 1.13 6.37 6.28
CA THR A 88 -0.19 6.75 6.79
C THR A 88 -1.24 6.30 5.79
N ILE A 89 -2.13 5.38 6.20
CA ILE A 89 -3.23 4.88 5.37
C ILE A 89 -4.55 5.32 6.00
N LYS A 90 -5.32 6.15 5.30
CA LYS A 90 -6.66 6.56 5.71
C LYS A 90 -7.69 5.87 4.83
N THR A 91 -8.56 5.09 5.45
CA THR A 91 -9.73 4.48 4.82
C THR A 91 -10.94 5.35 5.18
N LEU A 92 -11.54 5.98 4.17
CA LEU A 92 -12.59 6.98 4.33
C LEU A 92 -13.92 6.42 3.82
N SER A 93 -14.96 6.44 4.64
CA SER A 93 -16.31 6.07 4.21
C SER A 93 -17.35 7.00 4.82
N THR A 94 -18.59 6.95 4.33
CA THR A 94 -19.69 7.76 4.88
C THR A 94 -20.13 7.33 6.27
N PHE A 95 -19.74 6.13 6.72
CA PHE A 95 -20.18 5.57 8.00
C PHE A 95 -19.07 5.56 9.04
N ARG A 96 -17.91 4.99 8.72
CA ARG A 96 -16.76 4.89 9.62
C ARG A 96 -15.45 5.09 8.87
N ASN A 97 -14.60 5.93 9.43
CA ASN A 97 -13.25 6.16 8.95
C ASN A 97 -12.27 5.38 9.81
N TYR A 98 -11.22 4.88 9.18
CA TYR A 98 -10.19 4.11 9.84
C TYR A 98 -8.82 4.53 9.34
N ASN A 99 -7.93 4.91 10.27
CA ASN A 99 -6.61 5.45 9.94
C ASN A 99 -5.53 4.57 10.58
N MET A 100 -4.48 4.30 9.81
CA MET A 100 -3.26 3.64 10.27
C MET A 100 -2.08 4.59 10.08
N ASP A 101 -1.18 4.63 11.04
CA ASP A 101 0.08 5.37 10.97
C ASP A 101 1.19 4.50 11.55
N PHE A 102 2.13 4.06 10.71
CA PHE A 102 3.07 3.01 11.07
C PHE A 102 4.40 3.12 10.32
N VAL A 103 5.42 2.48 10.86
CA VAL A 103 6.70 2.25 10.18
C VAL A 103 6.77 0.78 9.76
N VAL A 104 7.09 0.53 8.50
CA VAL A 104 7.24 -0.84 7.98
C VAL A 104 8.30 -1.59 8.78
N GLY A 105 8.00 -2.84 9.14
CA GLY A 105 8.86 -3.71 9.95
C GLY A 105 8.77 -3.47 11.46
N GLN A 106 8.04 -2.45 11.93
CA GLN A 106 7.85 -2.19 13.35
C GLN A 106 6.47 -2.65 13.81
N GLU A 107 6.43 -3.38 14.93
CA GLU A 107 5.17 -3.77 15.57
C GLU A 107 4.62 -2.59 16.39
N PHE A 108 3.31 -2.36 16.33
CA PHE A 108 2.63 -1.31 17.07
C PHE A 108 1.26 -1.78 17.57
N GLU A 109 0.72 -1.09 18.57
CA GLU A 109 -0.66 -1.31 19.04
C GLU A 109 -1.64 -0.61 18.11
N GLU A 110 -2.52 -1.37 17.47
CA GLU A 110 -3.54 -0.89 16.56
C GLU A 110 -4.89 -0.81 17.28
N ASP A 111 -5.45 0.39 17.38
CA ASP A 111 -6.78 0.62 17.92
C ASP A 111 -7.84 0.42 16.82
N LEU A 112 -8.66 -0.63 17.00
CA LEU A 112 -9.73 -1.01 16.09
C LEU A 112 -11.12 -0.70 16.67
N SER A 113 -11.22 0.21 17.64
CA SER A 113 -12.50 0.71 18.16
C SER A 113 -13.44 1.25 17.09
N GLY A 114 -12.88 1.89 16.06
CA GLY A 114 -13.65 2.34 14.89
C GLY A 114 -14.20 1.21 14.01
N VAL A 115 -13.77 -0.03 14.20
CA VAL A 115 -14.09 -1.18 13.32
C VAL A 115 -14.88 -2.24 14.08
N ASP A 116 -14.32 -2.77 15.16
CA ASP A 116 -14.86 -3.91 15.90
C ASP A 116 -14.58 -3.88 17.42
N ASP A 117 -14.29 -2.71 18.00
CA ASP A 117 -14.13 -2.51 19.45
C ASP A 117 -12.98 -3.33 20.07
N ARG A 118 -11.93 -3.61 19.30
CA ARG A 118 -10.76 -4.40 19.70
C ARG A 118 -9.45 -3.63 19.62
N LYS A 119 -8.41 -4.22 20.21
CA LYS A 119 -7.01 -3.84 20.04
C LYS A 119 -6.20 -5.05 19.59
N CYS A 120 -5.20 -4.83 18.74
CA CYS A 120 -4.26 -5.88 18.36
C CYS A 120 -2.84 -5.34 18.23
N MET A 121 -1.87 -6.26 18.27
CA MET A 121 -0.49 -5.95 17.91
C MET A 121 -0.31 -6.20 16.43
N THR A 122 0.10 -5.18 15.70
CA THR A 122 0.08 -5.18 14.24
C THR A 122 1.46 -4.93 13.69
N THR A 123 1.85 -5.71 12.69
CA THR A 123 3.12 -5.55 11.98
C THR A 123 2.83 -5.56 10.48
N ILE A 124 3.40 -4.59 9.77
CA ILE A 124 3.33 -4.51 8.31
C ILE A 124 4.74 -4.67 7.75
N THR A 125 4.90 -5.57 6.79
CA THR A 125 6.18 -5.89 6.14
C THR A 125 6.02 -5.97 4.63
N TRP A 126 7.12 -5.74 3.91
CA TRP A 126 7.19 -6.06 2.48
C TRP A 126 7.41 -7.55 2.27
N ASP A 127 6.65 -8.14 1.36
CA ASP A 127 6.86 -9.48 0.81
C ASP A 127 6.93 -9.35 -0.73
N GLY A 128 8.15 -9.20 -1.24
CA GLY A 128 8.39 -8.76 -2.61
C GLY A 128 7.74 -7.39 -2.85
N ASP A 129 6.80 -7.35 -3.80
CA ASP A 129 6.09 -6.14 -4.23
C ASP A 129 4.82 -5.89 -3.40
N ASN A 130 4.51 -6.78 -2.45
CA ASN A 130 3.28 -6.77 -1.68
C ASN A 130 3.51 -6.20 -0.29
N LEU A 131 2.56 -5.39 0.17
CA LEU A 131 2.53 -4.90 1.55
C LEU A 131 1.64 -5.83 2.39
N VAL A 132 2.26 -6.62 3.26
CA VAL A 132 1.58 -7.64 4.07
C VAL A 132 1.43 -7.17 5.50
N CYS A 133 0.22 -7.21 6.02
CA CYS A 133 -0.13 -6.89 7.39
C CYS A 133 -0.57 -8.14 8.15
N VAL A 134 -0.04 -8.29 9.36
CA VAL A 134 -0.42 -9.32 10.34
C VAL A 134 -0.93 -8.63 11.60
N GLN A 135 -2.16 -8.95 12.01
CA GLN A 135 -2.82 -8.42 13.19
C GLN A 135 -2.94 -9.54 14.23
N LYS A 136 -2.11 -9.51 15.28
CA LYS A 136 -2.12 -10.49 16.37
C LYS A 136 -3.07 -10.05 17.47
N GLY A 137 -4.12 -10.82 17.70
CA GLY A 137 -5.12 -10.56 18.74
C GLY A 137 -6.07 -11.74 18.89
N GLU A 138 -7.32 -11.45 19.26
CA GLU A 138 -8.36 -12.47 19.49
C GLU A 138 -8.74 -13.28 18.23
N ILE A 139 -8.64 -12.65 17.05
CA ILE A 139 -9.03 -13.25 15.79
C ILE A 139 -7.80 -13.90 15.14
N GLU A 140 -7.85 -15.22 14.98
CA GLU A 140 -6.79 -15.98 14.31
C GLU A 140 -6.67 -15.61 12.83
N GLY A 141 -5.42 -15.53 12.34
CA GLY A 141 -5.15 -15.25 10.93
C GLY A 141 -5.66 -13.91 10.43
N ARG A 142 -5.88 -12.94 11.35
CA ARG A 142 -6.33 -11.60 11.00
C ARG A 142 -5.20 -10.81 10.34
N GLY A 143 -5.52 -10.16 9.23
CA GLY A 143 -4.56 -9.30 8.53
C GLY A 143 -5.02 -8.96 7.13
N TRP A 144 -4.12 -8.36 6.37
CA TRP A 144 -4.42 -7.98 4.99
C TRP A 144 -3.18 -7.95 4.11
N THR A 145 -3.37 -7.96 2.80
CA THR A 145 -2.30 -7.75 1.82
C THR A 145 -2.74 -6.72 0.79
N HIS A 146 -1.90 -5.72 0.55
CA HIS A 146 -2.04 -4.80 -0.58
C HIS A 146 -1.02 -5.10 -1.65
N TRP A 147 -1.42 -4.96 -2.91
CA TRP A 147 -0.53 -5.04 -4.07
C TRP A 147 -1.08 -4.20 -5.22
N ILE A 148 -0.23 -3.88 -6.19
CA ILE A 148 -0.58 -3.09 -7.37
C ILE A 148 -0.56 -4.01 -8.60
N GLU A 149 -1.65 -3.99 -9.38
CA GLU A 149 -1.68 -4.57 -10.72
C GLU A 149 -2.11 -3.48 -11.70
N GLY A 150 -1.19 -3.04 -12.58
CA GLY A 150 -1.47 -1.95 -13.51
C GLY A 150 -1.77 -0.62 -12.80
N ASP A 151 -2.97 -0.08 -12.99
CA ASP A 151 -3.47 1.14 -12.33
C ASP A 151 -4.39 0.87 -11.13
N GLU A 152 -4.53 -0.40 -10.73
CA GLU A 152 -5.42 -0.85 -9.67
C GLU A 152 -4.64 -1.19 -8.39
N LEU A 153 -5.19 -0.74 -7.26
CA LEU A 153 -4.78 -1.17 -5.93
C LEU A 153 -5.68 -2.32 -5.50
N HIS A 154 -5.08 -3.46 -5.23
CA HIS A 154 -5.77 -4.62 -4.71
C HIS A 154 -5.57 -4.73 -3.21
N LEU A 155 -6.62 -5.18 -2.52
CA LEU A 155 -6.63 -5.46 -1.09
C LEU A 155 -7.27 -6.82 -0.86
N GLU A 156 -6.56 -7.70 -0.18
CA GLU A 156 -7.12 -8.94 0.37
C GLU A 156 -7.16 -8.83 1.90
N LEU A 157 -8.35 -8.96 2.47
CA LEU A 157 -8.60 -9.00 3.91
C LEU A 157 -8.77 -10.45 4.35
N ARG A 158 -8.13 -10.84 5.46
CA ARG A 158 -8.18 -12.18 6.04
C ARG A 158 -8.57 -12.11 7.51
N ALA A 159 -9.44 -13.01 7.95
CA ALA A 159 -9.81 -13.19 9.35
C ALA A 159 -10.47 -14.57 9.55
N ALA A 160 -9.99 -15.38 10.51
CA ALA A 160 -10.55 -16.68 10.86
C ALA A 160 -10.80 -17.60 9.64
N GLY A 161 -9.85 -17.63 8.70
CA GLY A 161 -9.94 -18.41 7.46
C GLY A 161 -10.89 -17.85 6.38
N ILE A 162 -11.57 -16.73 6.66
CA ILE A 162 -12.41 -16.02 5.68
C ILE A 162 -11.57 -14.98 4.95
N VAL A 163 -11.81 -14.88 3.64
CA VAL A 163 -11.14 -13.93 2.74
C VAL A 163 -12.17 -13.02 2.07
N SER A 164 -11.86 -11.73 1.98
CA SER A 164 -12.58 -10.74 1.18
C SER A 164 -11.57 -9.97 0.32
N LYS A 165 -11.93 -9.62 -0.92
CA LYS A 165 -11.06 -8.82 -1.78
C LYS A 165 -11.75 -7.55 -2.23
N GLN A 166 -10.96 -6.49 -2.32
CA GLN A 166 -11.36 -5.18 -2.79
C GLN A 166 -10.37 -4.73 -3.86
N VAL A 167 -10.91 -4.08 -4.89
CA VAL A 167 -10.13 -3.46 -5.95
C VAL A 167 -10.48 -1.99 -5.97
N PHE A 168 -9.44 -1.16 -5.99
CA PHE A 168 -9.56 0.29 -6.03
C PHE A 168 -8.86 0.84 -7.26
N LYS A 169 -9.45 1.87 -7.83
CA LYS A 169 -8.85 2.60 -8.96
C LYS A 169 -8.30 3.92 -8.48
N LYS A 170 -7.15 4.32 -9.04
CA LYS A 170 -6.54 5.62 -8.75
C LYS A 170 -7.48 6.75 -9.15
N SER A 171 -7.67 7.72 -8.26
CA SER A 171 -8.49 8.91 -8.48
C SER A 171 -7.72 10.06 -9.14
#